data_AF-A0A9X3V315-F1
#
_entry.id   AF-A0A9X3V315-F1
#
_cell.length_a   1.000
_cell.length_b   1.000
_cell.length_c   1.000
_cell.angle_alpha   90.00
_cell.angle_beta   90.00
_cell.angle_gamma   90.00
#
_symmetry.space_group_name_H-M   'P 1'
#
loop_
_entity.id
_entity.type
_entity.pdbx_description
1 polymer ?
#
loop_
_entity_poly.entity_id
_entity_poly.type
_entity_poly.pdbx_seq_one_letter_code
_entity_poly.pdbx_strand_id
1 'polypeptide(L)'
;MDREVMNSADAVLGAQPKRRKENRGIRAKVVAQRQERSSRWLRVPLACLTLVLAGCVGNAGTVGTAAAGSAQATKAQQQPLKERQRIAAEMFRDRCKKAGVFIHRTVEGVEGVFLMKLRPKGVNYGNQYELSDPYGADLMGGDGYILSFLKGYFQATTKQGPNRPPDAPADPIGYAYVEAVDLEDGVRYRYTGTVKATRKMKADAPNVQLELRRNPNFDLNIYDYVLERTPSRAPRPRYGVTYDDISTREERDYWIAGSSLKVIDLQTDEVIAERIGYMVDWAQGITVGERSPWLLAADNACPEFAPRHGATSQMFQTIRFVNKTLKSKGD
;
A
#
# COMPACT_ATOMS: atom_id res chain seq x y z
N MET A 1 -64.78 23.55 -39.95
CA MET A 1 -63.88 22.41 -39.70
C MET A 1 -62.64 22.96 -38.99
N ASP A 2 -62.77 23.68 -37.87
CA ASP A 2 -63.15 23.22 -36.52
C ASP A 2 -61.99 22.46 -35.82
N ARG A 3 -61.55 22.82 -34.62
CA ARG A 3 -61.77 24.04 -33.80
C ARG A 3 -60.69 24.09 -32.71
N GLU A 4 -60.37 25.27 -32.19
CA GLU A 4 -59.54 25.44 -30.98
C GLU A 4 -60.24 24.83 -29.74
N VAL A 5 -59.49 24.63 -28.64
CA VAL A 5 -59.74 25.30 -27.34
C VAL A 5 -58.67 24.94 -26.29
N MET A 6 -58.29 25.95 -25.48
CA MET A 6 -57.39 25.88 -24.32
C MET A 6 -58.14 25.53 -23.01
N ASN A 7 -57.38 25.38 -21.91
CA ASN A 7 -57.81 25.55 -20.50
C ASN A 7 -58.73 24.44 -19.91
N SER A 8 -58.74 24.15 -18.60
CA SER A 8 -57.94 24.66 -17.45
C SER A 8 -58.08 23.77 -16.19
N ALA A 9 -57.08 23.84 -15.32
CA ALA A 9 -57.05 23.82 -13.83
C ALA A 9 -58.13 23.12 -12.95
N ASP A 10 -57.61 22.56 -11.83
CA ASP A 10 -58.22 22.33 -10.50
C ASP A 10 -59.37 21.32 -10.35
N ALA A 11 -59.48 20.50 -9.28
CA ALA A 11 -58.59 20.10 -8.17
C ALA A 11 -59.03 18.68 -7.71
N VAL A 12 -58.40 17.95 -6.76
CA VAL A 12 -58.80 17.93 -5.33
C VAL A 12 -58.03 16.83 -4.55
N LEU A 13 -57.53 17.17 -3.34
CA LEU A 13 -57.18 16.35 -2.14
C LEU A 13 -56.33 15.05 -2.23
N GLY A 14 -55.29 14.94 -1.36
CA GLY A 14 -54.54 13.68 -1.20
C GLY A 14 -53.35 13.60 -0.21
N ALA A 15 -53.43 14.19 0.99
CA ALA A 15 -52.61 13.89 2.20
C ALA A 15 -51.04 13.79 2.13
N GLN A 16 -50.36 14.73 2.81
CA GLN A 16 -48.97 14.58 3.28
C GLN A 16 -48.89 14.08 4.75
N PRO A 17 -47.90 13.23 5.10
CA PRO A 17 -47.51 13.01 6.50
C PRO A 17 -46.30 13.87 6.91
N LYS A 18 -46.49 14.67 7.96
CA LYS A 18 -45.50 15.59 8.56
C LYS A 18 -44.34 14.84 9.23
N ARG A 19 -43.08 15.25 9.00
CA ARG A 19 -41.96 14.90 9.90
C ARG A 19 -42.08 15.71 11.21
N ARG A 20 -42.15 15.01 12.35
CA ARG A 20 -42.18 15.62 13.69
C ARG A 20 -40.76 15.71 14.26
N LYS A 21 -40.46 16.81 14.96
CA LYS A 21 -39.22 17.01 15.76
C LYS A 21 -39.35 16.36 17.16
N GLU A 22 -38.26 16.45 17.92
CA GLU A 22 -38.07 16.14 19.36
C GLU A 22 -37.91 14.65 19.72
N ASN A 23 -36.81 14.23 20.35
CA ASN A 23 -36.44 14.69 21.70
C ASN A 23 -34.93 14.86 22.00
N ARG A 24 -34.62 15.60 23.09
CA ARG A 24 -33.28 15.85 23.66
C ARG A 24 -33.08 15.08 24.99
N GLY A 25 -31.82 14.85 25.38
CA GLY A 25 -31.41 14.25 26.67
C GLY A 25 -31.23 12.73 26.58
N ILE A 26 -30.27 12.08 27.24
CA ILE A 26 -29.62 12.39 28.54
C ILE A 26 -28.07 12.34 28.45
N ARG A 27 -27.40 12.91 29.44
CA ARG A 27 -25.95 13.17 29.51
C ARG A 27 -25.25 12.22 30.52
N ALA A 28 -23.96 11.94 30.25
CA ALA A 28 -22.84 11.81 31.21
C ALA A 28 -22.42 10.44 31.81
N LYS A 29 -21.09 10.17 31.69
CA LYS A 29 -20.17 9.31 32.49
C LYS A 29 -20.47 7.79 32.46
N VAL A 30 -19.50 6.89 32.22
CA VAL A 30 -18.46 6.31 33.11
C VAL A 30 -17.72 5.24 32.27
N VAL A 31 -16.42 4.92 32.31
CA VAL A 31 -15.17 5.46 32.92
C VAL A 31 -13.97 4.93 32.09
N ALA A 32 -12.78 5.55 32.16
CA ALA A 32 -11.56 5.03 31.53
C ALA A 32 -10.92 3.86 32.32
N GLN A 33 -10.67 2.72 31.67
CA GLN A 33 -9.84 1.65 32.25
C GLN A 33 -8.35 1.87 31.90
N ARG A 34 -7.65 2.52 32.83
CA ARG A 34 -6.19 2.61 32.85
C ARG A 34 -5.62 1.28 33.35
N GLN A 35 -4.85 0.59 32.53
CA GLN A 35 -4.30 -0.72 32.88
C GLN A 35 -3.10 -0.57 33.82
N GLU A 36 -3.28 -0.88 35.10
CA GLU A 36 -2.19 -0.92 36.07
C GLU A 36 -1.26 -2.10 35.78
N ARG A 37 0.03 -1.81 35.53
CA ARG A 37 1.10 -2.81 35.64
C ARG A 37 1.89 -2.55 36.92
N SER A 38 1.79 -3.49 37.84
CA SER A 38 2.57 -3.50 39.07
C SER A 38 4.06 -3.68 38.78
N SER A 39 4.90 -2.89 39.45
CA SER A 39 6.27 -3.28 39.74
C SER A 39 6.58 -2.91 41.19
N ARG A 40 7.06 -3.88 41.96
CA ARG A 40 7.24 -3.77 43.40
C ARG A 40 8.52 -3.00 43.70
N TRP A 41 8.44 -2.02 44.59
CA TRP A 41 9.59 -1.35 45.16
C TRP A 41 10.30 -2.28 46.16
N LEU A 42 11.63 -2.38 46.08
CA LEU A 42 12.45 -2.68 47.26
C LEU A 42 13.11 -1.38 47.75
N ARG A 43 13.13 -1.21 49.07
CA ARG A 43 13.68 -0.04 49.77
C ARG A 43 15.04 -0.39 50.35
N VAL A 44 16.03 0.49 50.22
CA VAL A 44 17.25 0.56 51.06
C VAL A 44 17.57 2.07 51.27
N PRO A 45 18.02 2.53 52.46
CA PRO A 45 17.76 3.91 52.90
C PRO A 45 18.91 4.91 52.71
N LEU A 46 18.59 6.20 52.97
CA LEU A 46 19.55 7.29 53.14
C LEU A 46 20.50 7.05 54.33
N ALA A 47 21.76 7.46 54.16
CA ALA A 47 22.65 7.85 55.25
C ALA A 47 23.45 9.09 54.82
N CYS A 48 23.46 10.14 55.66
CA CYS A 48 24.28 11.34 55.47
C CYS A 48 25.56 11.23 56.30
N LEU A 49 26.72 11.65 55.78
CA LEU A 49 27.73 12.36 56.58
C LEU A 49 28.79 13.12 55.74
N THR A 50 28.93 14.41 56.06
CA THR A 50 30.16 15.25 56.06
C THR A 50 31.18 15.25 54.90
N LEU A 51 31.15 16.35 54.13
CA LEU A 51 32.24 17.32 53.94
C LEU A 51 33.70 16.89 54.21
N VAL A 52 34.54 16.94 53.17
CA VAL A 52 35.93 17.41 53.24
C VAL A 52 36.18 18.39 52.08
N LEU A 53 36.73 19.57 52.38
CA LEU A 53 37.19 20.55 51.40
C LEU A 53 38.62 20.24 50.97
N ALA A 54 38.86 20.15 49.66
CA ALA A 54 40.18 20.35 49.06
C ALA A 54 39.97 20.91 47.64
N GLY A 55 40.29 22.18 47.44
CA GLY A 55 40.11 22.84 46.14
C GLY A 55 41.27 22.55 45.18
N CYS A 56 40.97 22.52 43.88
CA CYS A 56 41.95 22.85 42.84
C CYS A 56 41.24 23.55 41.67
N VAL A 57 41.85 24.67 41.28
CA VAL A 57 41.54 25.53 40.14
C VAL A 57 41.53 24.75 38.82
N GLY A 58 40.59 25.02 37.90
CA GLY A 58 40.73 24.57 36.51
C GLY A 58 39.47 24.62 35.63
N ASN A 59 39.44 25.57 34.70
CA ASN A 59 38.57 25.66 33.51
C ASN A 59 37.06 25.40 33.62
N ALA A 60 36.30 26.48 33.36
CA ALA A 60 34.91 26.40 32.91
C ALA A 60 34.84 25.82 31.48
N GLY A 61 34.87 24.49 31.37
CA GLY A 61 34.43 23.79 30.17
C GLY A 61 32.91 23.83 30.07
N THR A 62 32.37 24.62 29.16
CA THR A 62 30.95 24.59 28.84
C THR A 62 30.59 23.21 28.30
N VAL A 63 29.79 22.46 29.07
CA VAL A 63 29.21 21.19 28.60
C VAL A 63 28.27 21.52 27.46
N GLY A 64 28.75 21.34 26.23
CA GLY A 64 27.96 21.50 25.02
C GLY A 64 26.83 20.48 25.02
N THR A 65 25.62 20.92 25.35
CA THR A 65 24.40 20.15 25.12
C THR A 65 24.27 19.93 23.62
N ALA A 66 24.53 18.70 23.18
CA ALA A 66 24.32 18.31 21.80
C ALA A 66 22.83 18.48 21.46
N ALA A 67 22.49 19.59 20.80
CA ALA A 67 21.14 19.83 20.36
C ALA A 67 20.76 18.72 19.37
N ALA A 68 19.68 18.00 19.65
CA ALA A 68 19.13 17.03 18.71
C ALA A 68 18.88 17.76 17.37
N GLY A 69 19.51 17.28 16.30
CA GLY A 69 19.50 17.97 15.02
C GLY A 69 18.08 18.16 14.50
N SER A 70 17.58 19.39 14.55
CA SER A 70 16.38 19.76 13.82
C SER A 70 16.71 19.65 12.33
N ALA A 71 16.00 18.75 11.63
CA ALA A 71 16.09 18.65 10.19
C ALA A 71 15.71 20.02 9.60
N GLN A 72 16.69 20.71 9.03
CA GLN A 72 16.50 22.06 8.53
C GLN A 72 15.49 22.03 7.38
N ALA A 73 14.42 22.81 7.51
CA ALA A 73 13.36 22.86 6.51
C ALA A 73 13.95 23.33 5.17
N THR A 74 13.70 22.58 4.09
CA THR A 74 14.26 22.90 2.77
C THR A 74 13.74 24.25 2.26
N LYS A 75 14.43 24.86 1.29
CA LYS A 75 13.99 26.13 0.69
C LYS A 75 12.55 26.03 0.14
N ALA A 76 12.18 24.87 -0.43
CA ALA A 76 10.82 24.59 -0.85
C ALA A 76 9.82 24.59 0.33
N GLN A 77 10.16 23.95 1.45
CA GLN A 77 9.31 23.91 2.65
C GLN A 77 9.10 25.28 3.33
N GLN A 78 9.99 26.25 3.09
CA GLN A 78 9.87 27.63 3.57
C GLN A 78 8.93 28.50 2.71
N GLN A 79 8.59 28.08 1.49
CA GLN A 79 7.66 28.81 0.62
C GLN A 79 6.21 28.69 1.11
N PRO A 80 5.35 29.72 0.87
CA PRO A 80 3.92 29.62 1.13
C PRO A 80 3.28 28.42 0.42
N LEU A 81 2.32 27.75 1.06
CA LEU A 81 1.69 26.53 0.53
C LEU A 81 1.19 26.67 -0.92
N LYS A 82 0.58 27.82 -1.26
CA LYS A 82 0.10 28.11 -2.62
C LYS A 82 1.22 28.12 -3.66
N GLU A 83 2.40 28.63 -3.30
CA GLU A 83 3.56 28.68 -4.20
C GLU A 83 4.18 27.28 -4.35
N ARG A 84 4.27 26.51 -3.26
CA ARG A 84 4.68 25.10 -3.32
C ARG A 84 3.76 24.27 -4.23
N GLN A 85 2.45 24.46 -4.11
CA GLN A 85 1.45 23.83 -4.98
C GLN A 85 1.60 24.27 -6.45
N ARG A 86 1.87 25.55 -6.71
CA ARG A 86 2.09 26.07 -8.07
C ARG A 86 3.29 25.42 -8.74
N ILE A 87 4.43 25.36 -8.04
CA ILE A 87 5.67 24.74 -8.54
C ILE A 87 5.46 23.23 -8.72
N ALA A 88 4.86 22.55 -7.74
CA ALA A 88 4.54 21.13 -7.84
C ALA A 88 3.66 20.83 -9.07
N ALA A 89 2.65 21.67 -9.36
CA ALA A 89 1.77 21.48 -10.51
C ALA A 89 2.48 21.65 -11.86
N GLU A 90 3.43 22.59 -11.93
CA GLU A 90 4.26 22.82 -13.11
C GLU A 90 5.20 21.63 -13.37
N MET A 91 5.95 21.21 -12.35
CA MET A 91 6.84 20.04 -12.42
C MET A 91 6.07 18.76 -12.76
N PHE A 92 4.98 18.49 -12.05
CA PHE A 92 4.16 17.28 -12.21
C PHE A 92 3.58 17.16 -13.61
N ARG A 93 2.99 18.25 -14.14
CA ARG A 93 2.47 18.30 -15.52
C ARG A 93 3.55 17.94 -16.55
N ASP A 94 4.78 18.41 -16.36
CA ASP A 94 5.89 18.10 -17.27
C ASP A 94 6.41 16.67 -17.13
N ARG A 95 6.32 16.07 -15.94
CA ARG A 95 6.58 14.63 -15.75
C ARG A 95 5.49 13.76 -16.40
N CYS A 96 4.22 14.15 -16.28
CA CYS A 96 3.10 13.42 -16.88
C CYS A 96 3.17 13.33 -18.41
N LYS A 97 3.80 14.30 -19.11
CA LYS A 97 4.08 14.22 -20.55
C LYS A 97 4.97 13.04 -20.97
N LYS A 98 5.75 12.49 -20.03
CA LYS A 98 6.65 11.33 -20.22
C LYS A 98 6.14 10.06 -19.54
N ALA A 99 5.01 10.15 -18.84
CA ALA A 99 4.41 9.03 -18.13
C ALA A 99 3.56 8.18 -19.09
N GLY A 100 3.54 6.87 -18.89
CA GLY A 100 2.89 5.96 -19.83
C GLY A 100 3.26 4.49 -19.64
N VAL A 101 2.70 3.66 -20.51
CA VAL A 101 3.03 2.24 -20.66
C VAL A 101 3.59 2.06 -22.06
N PHE A 102 4.86 1.63 -22.13
CA PHE A 102 5.60 1.40 -23.36
C PHE A 102 5.86 -0.11 -23.44
N ILE A 103 5.33 -0.78 -24.47
CA ILE A 103 5.53 -2.22 -24.70
C ILE A 103 6.14 -2.36 -26.09
N HIS A 104 7.37 -2.88 -26.15
CA HIS A 104 8.11 -3.09 -27.38
C HIS A 104 7.95 -4.51 -27.92
N ARG A 105 7.75 -5.50 -27.03
CA ARG A 105 7.56 -6.91 -27.37
C ARG A 105 6.67 -7.60 -26.33
N THR A 106 5.73 -8.42 -26.81
CA THR A 106 4.96 -9.36 -25.97
C THR A 106 5.52 -10.77 -26.13
N VAL A 107 5.45 -11.58 -25.08
CA VAL A 107 5.95 -12.96 -25.04
C VAL A 107 4.88 -13.88 -24.47
N GLU A 108 4.67 -15.00 -25.15
CA GLU A 108 3.73 -16.06 -24.78
C GLU A 108 4.38 -17.21 -24.02
N GLY A 109 3.59 -17.96 -23.24
CA GLY A 109 4.03 -19.25 -22.68
C GLY A 109 5.05 -19.17 -21.55
N VAL A 110 5.14 -18.05 -20.83
CA VAL A 110 6.13 -17.84 -19.76
C VAL A 110 5.79 -18.68 -18.53
N GLU A 111 6.70 -19.56 -18.11
CA GLU A 111 6.50 -20.42 -16.93
C GLU A 111 6.86 -19.75 -15.60
N GLY A 112 7.82 -18.83 -15.62
CA GLY A 112 8.34 -18.17 -14.43
C GLY A 112 9.10 -16.89 -14.77
N VAL A 113 9.18 -15.99 -13.79
CA VAL A 113 9.85 -14.69 -13.89
C VAL A 113 10.89 -14.51 -12.80
N PHE A 114 11.90 -13.68 -13.06
CA PHE A 114 12.92 -13.30 -12.10
C PHE A 114 12.63 -11.90 -11.54
N LEU A 115 12.30 -11.78 -10.26
CA LEU A 115 12.20 -10.48 -9.59
C LEU A 115 13.62 -10.02 -9.23
N MET A 116 14.12 -9.05 -9.99
CA MET A 116 15.48 -8.53 -9.83
C MET A 116 15.65 -7.70 -8.56
N LYS A 117 14.54 -7.16 -8.04
CA LYS A 117 14.48 -6.29 -6.87
C LYS A 117 13.19 -6.59 -6.11
N LEU A 118 13.28 -6.86 -4.82
CA LEU A 118 12.13 -7.09 -3.95
C LEU A 118 11.65 -5.78 -3.34
N ARG A 119 10.32 -5.63 -3.20
CA ARG A 119 9.69 -4.50 -2.51
C ARG A 119 10.06 -4.52 -1.00
N PRO A 120 10.22 -3.35 -0.35
CA PRO A 120 10.45 -3.29 1.09
C PRO A 120 9.26 -3.89 1.88
N LYS A 121 9.54 -4.45 3.06
CA LYS A 121 8.51 -5.12 3.88
C LYS A 121 7.46 -4.15 4.46
N GLY A 122 7.73 -2.84 4.48
CA GLY A 122 6.83 -1.80 5.01
C GLY A 122 6.30 -0.85 3.93
N VAL A 123 5.21 -0.16 4.25
CA VAL A 123 4.61 0.88 3.40
C VAL A 123 5.12 2.26 3.84
N ASN A 124 5.66 3.02 2.91
CA ASN A 124 6.03 4.41 3.16
C ASN A 124 4.79 5.31 3.07
N TYR A 125 4.24 5.71 4.22
CA TYR A 125 3.05 6.57 4.29
C TYR A 125 3.34 8.07 4.08
N GLY A 126 4.59 8.51 4.30
CA GLY A 126 4.94 9.94 4.30
C GLY A 126 6.40 10.29 4.61
N ASN A 127 7.34 9.34 4.57
CA ASN A 127 8.76 9.68 4.57
C ASN A 127 9.12 10.28 3.21
N GLN A 128 9.38 11.59 3.20
CA GLN A 128 9.50 12.40 1.98
C GLN A 128 10.68 11.99 1.08
N TYR A 129 11.78 11.51 1.68
CA TYR A 129 13.06 11.30 0.99
C TYR A 129 13.57 9.85 0.99
N GLU A 130 12.72 8.88 1.33
CA GLU A 130 13.11 7.46 1.38
C GLU A 130 13.41 6.83 0.01
N LEU A 131 12.91 7.44 -1.07
CA LEU A 131 13.00 6.94 -2.46
C LEU A 131 12.56 5.46 -2.59
N SER A 132 11.48 5.11 -1.88
CA SER A 132 10.95 3.75 -1.73
C SER A 132 9.96 3.33 -2.84
N ASP A 133 9.84 4.11 -3.92
CA ASP A 133 8.83 4.02 -4.98
C ASP A 133 7.38 3.86 -4.45
N PRO A 134 6.79 4.92 -3.88
CA PRO A 134 5.42 4.89 -3.39
C PRO A 134 4.36 4.92 -4.53
N TYR A 135 4.72 5.28 -5.76
CA TYR A 135 3.81 5.16 -6.91
C TYR A 135 3.64 3.68 -7.31
N GLY A 136 4.71 2.90 -7.25
CA GLY A 136 4.69 1.45 -7.47
C GLY A 136 4.35 0.61 -6.24
N ALA A 137 3.95 1.21 -5.11
CA ALA A 137 3.59 0.51 -3.86
C ALA A 137 2.21 -0.17 -3.95
N ASP A 138 2.08 -1.13 -4.86
CA ASP A 138 0.83 -1.83 -5.17
C ASP A 138 0.42 -2.91 -4.16
N LEU A 139 1.25 -3.19 -3.15
CA LEU A 139 1.02 -4.27 -2.19
C LEU A 139 1.46 -3.84 -0.79
N MET A 140 0.73 -4.31 0.22
CA MET A 140 0.97 -4.02 1.64
C MET A 140 2.15 -4.86 2.19
N GLY A 141 3.32 -4.71 1.58
CA GLY A 141 4.59 -5.24 2.08
C GLY A 141 4.75 -6.76 2.10
N GLY A 142 5.80 -7.19 2.80
CA GLY A 142 6.18 -8.59 2.99
C GLY A 142 6.31 -9.41 1.70
N ASP A 143 6.02 -10.69 1.81
CA ASP A 143 6.00 -11.67 0.72
C ASP A 143 4.89 -11.42 -0.32
N GLY A 144 4.00 -10.45 -0.07
CA GLY A 144 2.89 -10.09 -0.94
C GLY A 144 3.35 -9.79 -2.38
N TYR A 145 4.50 -9.13 -2.54
CA TYR A 145 5.08 -8.87 -3.85
C TYR A 145 5.36 -10.17 -4.62
N ILE A 146 5.98 -11.17 -4.00
CA ILE A 146 6.27 -12.46 -4.61
C ILE A 146 4.97 -13.23 -4.89
N LEU A 147 4.05 -13.27 -3.91
CA LEU A 147 2.74 -13.92 -4.02
C LEU A 147 1.92 -13.40 -5.21
N SER A 148 1.97 -12.09 -5.48
CA SER A 148 1.25 -11.48 -6.61
C SER A 148 1.69 -11.98 -7.98
N PHE A 149 2.83 -12.65 -8.09
CA PHE A 149 3.33 -13.24 -9.34
C PHE A 149 3.08 -14.75 -9.44
N LEU A 150 2.44 -15.40 -8.45
CA LEU A 150 2.18 -16.85 -8.46
C LEU A 150 0.77 -17.20 -8.95
N LYS A 151 0.65 -18.09 -9.94
CA LYS A 151 -0.62 -18.50 -10.58
C LYS A 151 -1.65 -19.02 -9.56
N GLY A 152 -1.19 -19.82 -8.60
CA GLY A 152 -2.04 -20.39 -7.57
C GLY A 152 -2.54 -19.41 -6.52
N TYR A 153 -1.91 -18.24 -6.35
CA TYR A 153 -2.30 -17.28 -5.32
C TYR A 153 -3.71 -16.74 -5.56
N PHE A 154 -3.97 -16.14 -6.72
CA PHE A 154 -5.30 -15.64 -7.08
C PHE A 154 -6.35 -16.76 -7.18
N GLN A 155 -5.97 -17.95 -7.67
CA GLN A 155 -6.87 -19.11 -7.71
C GLN A 155 -7.33 -19.54 -6.31
N ALA A 156 -6.47 -19.40 -5.29
CA ALA A 156 -6.77 -19.76 -3.91
C ALA A 156 -7.48 -18.64 -3.11
N THR A 157 -7.10 -17.37 -3.33
CA THR A 157 -7.59 -16.25 -2.51
C THR A 157 -8.83 -15.57 -3.08
N THR A 158 -9.00 -15.56 -4.41
CA THR A 158 -10.09 -14.81 -5.05
C THR A 158 -11.32 -15.71 -5.20
N LYS A 159 -12.20 -15.65 -4.20
CA LYS A 159 -13.52 -16.30 -4.28
C LYS A 159 -14.35 -15.61 -5.35
N GLN A 160 -14.56 -16.27 -6.49
CA GLN A 160 -15.56 -15.87 -7.49
C GLN A 160 -16.97 -16.09 -6.91
N GLY A 161 -17.41 -15.15 -6.07
CA GLY A 161 -18.74 -15.13 -5.49
C GLY A 161 -19.76 -14.39 -6.38
N PRO A 162 -21.07 -14.64 -6.18
CA PRO A 162 -22.13 -13.96 -6.93
C PRO A 162 -22.17 -12.43 -6.71
N ASN A 163 -21.42 -11.93 -5.73
CA ASN A 163 -21.31 -10.51 -5.41
C ASN A 163 -20.11 -9.82 -6.07
N ARG A 164 -19.37 -10.47 -6.98
CA ARG A 164 -18.34 -9.79 -7.79
C ARG A 164 -19.04 -8.79 -8.73
N PRO A 165 -18.70 -7.49 -8.69
CA PRO A 165 -19.24 -6.53 -9.64
C PRO A 165 -18.96 -6.96 -11.10
N PRO A 166 -19.92 -6.86 -12.04
CA PRO A 166 -19.71 -7.26 -13.44
C PRO A 166 -18.57 -6.50 -14.15
N ASP A 167 -18.25 -5.31 -13.66
CA ASP A 167 -17.18 -4.41 -14.11
C ASP A 167 -15.85 -4.62 -13.37
N ALA A 168 -15.79 -5.54 -12.40
CA ALA A 168 -14.56 -5.81 -11.65
C ALA A 168 -13.46 -6.35 -12.59
N PRO A 169 -12.26 -5.73 -12.65
CA PRO A 169 -11.18 -6.18 -13.51
C PRO A 169 -10.87 -7.66 -13.30
N ALA A 170 -10.59 -8.40 -14.37
CA ALA A 170 -10.19 -9.81 -14.29
C ALA A 170 -9.01 -9.99 -13.32
N ASP A 171 -8.96 -11.13 -12.62
CA ASP A 171 -7.86 -11.42 -11.71
C ASP A 171 -6.55 -11.60 -12.50
N PRO A 172 -5.41 -11.08 -12.03
CA PRO A 172 -4.14 -11.28 -12.72
C PRO A 172 -3.78 -12.76 -12.77
N ILE A 173 -3.12 -13.20 -13.85
CA ILE A 173 -2.69 -14.59 -13.98
C ILE A 173 -1.19 -14.65 -13.76
N GLY A 174 -0.82 -15.19 -12.59
CA GLY A 174 0.58 -15.38 -12.22
C GLY A 174 1.26 -16.52 -12.98
N TYR A 175 2.53 -16.74 -12.66
CA TYR A 175 3.40 -17.75 -13.23
C TYR A 175 3.46 -19.00 -12.35
N ALA A 176 3.97 -20.11 -12.88
CA ALA A 176 4.09 -21.37 -12.13
C ALA A 176 5.12 -21.25 -10.99
N TYR A 177 6.14 -20.42 -11.16
CA TYR A 177 7.13 -20.10 -10.14
C TYR A 177 7.70 -18.69 -10.32
N VAL A 178 8.30 -18.17 -9.25
CA VAL A 178 9.04 -16.90 -9.24
C VAL A 178 10.45 -17.18 -8.74
N GLU A 179 11.47 -16.53 -9.29
CA GLU A 179 12.80 -16.53 -8.68
C GLU A 179 13.20 -15.12 -8.23
N ALA A 180 13.88 -15.01 -7.09
CA ALA A 180 14.47 -13.77 -6.61
C ALA A 180 15.74 -14.07 -5.82
N VAL A 181 16.61 -13.07 -5.67
CA VAL A 181 17.74 -13.14 -4.71
C VAL A 181 17.26 -12.55 -3.39
N ASP A 182 17.41 -13.32 -2.31
CA ASP A 182 17.17 -12.82 -0.95
C ASP A 182 18.33 -11.88 -0.57
N LEU A 183 17.99 -10.71 -0.03
CA LEU A 183 18.95 -9.65 0.28
C LEU A 183 19.67 -9.89 1.62
N GLU A 184 19.17 -10.79 2.46
CA GLU A 184 19.75 -11.11 3.77
C GLU A 184 20.90 -12.12 3.64
N ASP A 185 20.82 -13.09 2.71
CA ASP A 185 21.83 -14.14 2.49
C ASP A 185 22.46 -14.18 1.09
N GLY A 186 21.95 -13.41 0.13
CA GLY A 186 22.44 -13.38 -1.26
C GLY A 186 22.08 -14.62 -2.11
N VAL A 187 21.27 -15.53 -1.60
CA VAL A 187 20.91 -16.79 -2.27
C VAL A 187 19.73 -16.56 -3.22
N ARG A 188 19.80 -17.14 -4.43
CA ARG A 188 18.65 -17.19 -5.34
C ARG A 188 17.68 -18.27 -4.88
N TYR A 189 16.46 -17.88 -4.52
CA TYR A 189 15.37 -18.78 -4.20
C TYR A 189 14.38 -18.90 -5.35
N ARG A 190 13.86 -20.11 -5.55
CA ARG A 190 12.63 -20.36 -6.30
C ARG A 190 11.47 -20.42 -5.33
N TYR A 191 10.48 -19.59 -5.61
CA TYR A 191 9.24 -19.47 -4.87
C TYR A 191 8.11 -20.15 -5.65
N THR A 192 7.36 -20.97 -4.93
CA THR A 192 6.13 -21.65 -5.37
C THR A 192 5.08 -21.49 -4.27
N GLY A 193 3.86 -21.96 -4.47
CA GLY A 193 2.91 -21.98 -3.37
C GLY A 193 1.80 -23.00 -3.55
N THR A 194 1.32 -23.51 -2.42
CA THR A 194 0.34 -24.58 -2.35
C THR A 194 -0.75 -24.25 -1.34
N VAL A 195 -1.98 -24.66 -1.63
CA VAL A 195 -3.10 -24.52 -0.68
C VAL A 195 -2.98 -25.61 0.38
N LYS A 196 -2.91 -25.22 1.66
CA LYS A 196 -2.78 -26.15 2.79
C LYS A 196 -3.75 -25.80 3.89
N ALA A 197 -4.28 -26.83 4.57
CA ALA A 197 -4.99 -26.66 5.84
C ALA A 197 -3.99 -26.21 6.91
N THR A 198 -4.04 -24.94 7.30
CA THR A 198 -3.11 -24.33 8.28
C THR A 198 -3.72 -24.26 9.68
N ARG A 199 -5.05 -24.13 9.75
CA ARG A 199 -5.82 -23.86 10.96
C ARG A 199 -7.14 -24.62 10.91
N LYS A 200 -7.84 -24.69 12.04
CA LYS A 200 -9.21 -25.21 12.11
C LYS A 200 -10.14 -24.17 12.71
N MET A 201 -11.36 -24.09 12.19
CA MET A 201 -12.45 -23.36 12.80
C MET A 201 -12.76 -23.96 14.18
N LYS A 202 -13.10 -23.12 15.15
CA LYS A 202 -13.51 -23.62 16.46
C LYS A 202 -14.90 -24.23 16.35
N ALA A 203 -15.03 -25.51 16.71
CA ALA A 203 -16.28 -26.25 16.59
C ALA A 203 -17.41 -25.68 17.47
N ASP A 204 -17.08 -24.99 18.56
CA ASP A 204 -18.02 -24.35 19.50
C ASP A 204 -18.55 -22.98 19.02
N ALA A 205 -17.98 -22.39 17.97
CA ALA A 205 -18.42 -21.09 17.46
C ALA A 205 -19.87 -21.18 16.93
N PRO A 206 -20.77 -20.23 17.26
CA PRO A 206 -22.20 -20.34 16.93
C PRO A 206 -22.51 -20.59 15.44
N ASN A 207 -21.78 -19.94 14.53
CA ASN A 207 -21.95 -20.14 13.09
C ASN A 207 -21.45 -21.53 12.65
N VAL A 208 -20.39 -22.05 13.25
CA VAL A 208 -19.83 -23.37 12.95
C VAL A 208 -20.76 -24.48 13.47
N GLN A 209 -21.34 -24.30 14.66
CA GLN A 209 -22.40 -25.15 15.21
C GLN A 209 -23.69 -25.14 14.35
N LEU A 210 -23.96 -24.07 13.61
CA LEU A 210 -25.06 -24.04 12.65
C LEU A 210 -24.73 -24.87 11.40
N GLU A 211 -23.53 -24.72 10.84
CA GLU A 211 -23.12 -25.51 9.67
C GLU A 211 -22.94 -27.00 9.99
N LEU A 212 -22.36 -27.36 11.14
CA LEU A 212 -22.25 -28.76 11.58
C LEU A 212 -23.63 -29.43 11.81
N ARG A 213 -24.65 -28.69 12.24
CA ARG A 213 -26.03 -29.19 12.34
C ARG A 213 -26.71 -29.38 10.98
N ARG A 214 -26.28 -28.63 9.96
CA ARG A 214 -26.75 -28.79 8.56
C ARG A 214 -26.01 -29.92 7.85
N ASN A 215 -24.72 -30.08 8.12
CA ASN A 215 -23.84 -31.09 7.54
C ASN A 215 -22.82 -31.55 8.60
N PRO A 216 -23.00 -32.74 9.21
CA PRO A 216 -22.06 -33.29 10.18
C PRO A 216 -20.62 -33.48 9.65
N ASN A 217 -20.46 -33.58 8.33
CA ASN A 217 -19.17 -33.71 7.63
C ASN A 217 -18.63 -32.36 7.12
N PHE A 218 -19.10 -31.23 7.68
CA PHE A 218 -18.62 -29.90 7.30
C PHE A 218 -17.11 -29.76 7.60
N ASP A 219 -16.33 -29.39 6.58
CA ASP A 219 -14.89 -29.25 6.72
C ASP A 219 -14.52 -28.04 7.60
N LEU A 220 -13.97 -28.33 8.77
CA LEU A 220 -13.51 -27.32 9.73
C LEU A 220 -12.13 -26.76 9.38
N ASN A 221 -11.43 -27.28 8.37
CA ASN A 221 -10.13 -26.76 7.97
C ASN A 221 -10.24 -25.36 7.36
N ILE A 222 -9.35 -24.48 7.79
CA ILE A 222 -9.10 -23.19 7.15
C ILE A 222 -7.87 -23.39 6.27
N TYR A 223 -8.07 -23.21 4.97
CA TYR A 223 -7.02 -23.32 3.97
C TYR A 223 -6.43 -21.94 3.68
N ASP A 224 -5.11 -21.83 3.77
CA ASP A 224 -4.36 -20.66 3.33
C ASP A 224 -3.44 -21.06 2.15
N TYR A 225 -3.10 -20.11 1.29
CA TYR A 225 -2.07 -20.29 0.26
C TYR A 225 -0.70 -20.08 0.89
N VAL A 226 0.09 -21.15 1.02
CA VAL A 226 1.39 -21.14 1.68
C VAL A 226 2.49 -20.92 0.66
N LEU A 227 3.25 -19.83 0.83
CA LEU A 227 4.48 -19.58 0.07
C LEU A 227 5.56 -20.59 0.49
N GLU A 228 6.15 -21.23 -0.50
CA GLU A 228 7.27 -22.15 -0.35
C GLU A 228 8.50 -21.53 -1.02
N ARG A 229 9.66 -21.57 -0.37
CA ARG A 229 10.94 -21.11 -0.95
C ARG A 229 11.98 -22.22 -0.92
N THR A 230 12.68 -22.43 -2.03
CA THR A 230 13.75 -23.43 -2.16
C THR A 230 14.98 -22.81 -2.85
N PRO A 231 16.23 -23.07 -2.41
CA PRO A 231 17.41 -22.57 -3.11
C PRO A 231 17.47 -23.06 -4.56
N SER A 232 17.51 -22.15 -5.54
CA SER A 232 17.46 -22.50 -6.96
C SER A 232 18.86 -22.71 -7.53
N ARG A 233 19.11 -23.93 -8.00
CA ARG A 233 20.26 -24.29 -8.86
C ARG A 233 19.89 -24.39 -10.34
N ALA A 234 18.61 -24.20 -10.68
CA ALA A 234 18.13 -24.22 -12.06
C ALA A 234 18.62 -22.98 -12.83
N PRO A 235 18.65 -23.00 -14.18
CA PRO A 235 18.85 -21.79 -14.96
C PRO A 235 17.89 -20.67 -14.55
N ARG A 236 18.42 -19.44 -14.43
CA ARG A 236 17.61 -18.24 -14.11
C ARG A 236 16.50 -18.07 -15.17
N PRO A 237 15.27 -17.65 -14.78
CA PRO A 237 14.23 -17.26 -15.73
C PRO A 237 14.76 -16.27 -16.78
N ARG A 238 14.27 -16.39 -18.01
CA ARG A 238 14.66 -15.49 -19.10
C ARG A 238 14.20 -14.06 -18.86
N TYR A 239 13.01 -13.86 -18.30
CA TYR A 239 12.43 -12.53 -18.16
C TYR A 239 12.57 -12.01 -16.72
N GLY A 240 13.18 -10.84 -16.61
CA GLY A 240 13.34 -10.09 -15.38
C GLY A 240 12.26 -9.04 -15.20
N VAL A 241 11.84 -8.80 -13.96
CA VAL A 241 11.03 -7.66 -13.57
C VAL A 241 11.80 -6.86 -12.53
N THR A 242 11.93 -5.56 -12.74
CA THR A 242 12.61 -4.63 -11.82
C THR A 242 11.87 -3.30 -11.77
N TYR A 243 12.09 -2.53 -10.71
CA TYR A 243 11.51 -1.20 -10.57
C TYR A 243 12.49 -0.23 -9.90
N ASP A 244 12.38 1.05 -10.21
CA ASP A 244 13.17 2.11 -9.60
C ASP A 244 12.32 3.32 -9.25
N ASP A 245 12.67 3.96 -8.14
CA ASP A 245 12.18 5.29 -7.79
C ASP A 245 12.98 6.30 -8.62
N ILE A 246 12.31 6.90 -9.61
CA ILE A 246 12.94 7.84 -10.55
C ILE A 246 12.80 9.30 -10.10
N SER A 247 12.36 9.53 -8.86
CA SER A 247 12.14 10.88 -8.35
C SER A 247 13.46 11.62 -8.13
N THR A 248 13.56 12.85 -8.62
CA THR A 248 14.68 13.72 -8.24
C THR A 248 14.50 14.27 -6.82
N ARG A 249 15.58 14.77 -6.20
CA ARG A 249 15.50 15.43 -4.90
C ARG A 249 14.57 16.65 -4.92
N GLU A 250 14.60 17.42 -6.02
CA GLU A 250 13.75 18.59 -6.23
C GLU A 250 12.25 18.20 -6.32
N GLU A 251 11.93 17.13 -7.05
CA GLU A 251 10.58 16.56 -7.06
C GLU A 251 10.12 16.16 -5.66
N ARG A 252 11.00 15.51 -4.88
CA ARG A 252 10.69 15.14 -3.50
C ARG A 252 10.44 16.34 -2.59
N ASP A 253 11.21 17.41 -2.72
CA ASP A 253 11.00 18.67 -1.99
C ASP A 253 9.57 19.25 -2.20
N TYR A 254 8.98 19.02 -3.39
CA TYR A 254 7.61 19.38 -3.79
C TYR A 254 6.59 18.21 -3.72
N TRP A 255 6.92 17.13 -3.01
CA TRP A 255 6.08 15.94 -2.82
C TRP A 255 5.57 15.28 -4.11
N ILE A 256 6.43 15.24 -5.13
CA ILE A 256 6.24 14.43 -6.33
C ILE A 256 7.03 13.14 -6.18
N ALA A 257 6.41 12.01 -6.52
CA ALA A 257 7.05 10.69 -6.56
C ALA A 257 6.95 10.10 -7.97
N GLY A 258 8.02 9.50 -8.47
CA GLY A 258 8.09 8.82 -9.77
C GLY A 258 8.52 7.36 -9.64
N SER A 259 7.95 6.51 -10.49
CA SER A 259 8.26 5.09 -10.66
C SER A 259 8.66 4.79 -12.11
N SER A 260 9.66 3.95 -12.27
CA SER A 260 9.87 3.16 -13.49
C SER A 260 9.73 1.69 -13.12
N LEU A 261 8.87 0.95 -13.83
CA LEU A 261 8.70 -0.50 -13.70
C LEU A 261 9.02 -1.14 -15.05
N LYS A 262 10.02 -2.02 -15.11
CA LYS A 262 10.56 -2.60 -16.34
C LYS A 262 10.40 -4.11 -16.40
N VAL A 263 10.18 -4.60 -17.61
CA VAL A 263 10.34 -6.00 -17.99
C VAL A 263 11.55 -6.10 -18.92
N ILE A 264 12.49 -6.98 -18.59
CA ILE A 264 13.78 -7.12 -19.27
C ILE A 264 13.93 -8.55 -19.79
N ASP A 265 14.37 -8.72 -21.03
CA ASP A 265 14.84 -10.00 -21.55
C ASP A 265 16.30 -10.22 -21.14
N LEU A 266 16.52 -11.03 -20.11
CA LEU A 266 17.84 -11.24 -19.49
C LEU A 266 18.78 -12.12 -20.34
N GLN A 267 18.38 -12.50 -21.56
CA GLN A 267 19.25 -13.10 -22.57
C GLN A 267 19.80 -12.07 -23.56
N THR A 268 19.05 -11.01 -23.86
CA THR A 268 19.45 -9.95 -24.81
C THR A 268 19.78 -8.62 -24.13
N ASP A 269 19.52 -8.50 -22.83
CA ASP A 269 19.59 -7.27 -22.01
C ASP A 269 18.67 -6.13 -22.51
N GLU A 270 17.60 -6.50 -23.23
CA GLU A 270 16.63 -5.57 -23.79
C GLU A 270 15.50 -5.26 -22.79
N VAL A 271 15.21 -3.98 -22.58
CA VAL A 271 13.94 -3.55 -21.94
C VAL A 271 12.80 -3.77 -22.94
N ILE A 272 12.00 -4.81 -22.73
CA ILE A 272 10.89 -5.18 -23.63
C ILE A 272 9.58 -4.45 -23.29
N ALA A 273 9.46 -3.96 -22.06
CA ALA A 273 8.41 -3.02 -21.67
C ALA A 273 8.84 -2.17 -20.47
N GLU A 274 8.34 -0.94 -20.42
CA GLU A 274 8.50 -0.02 -19.30
C GLU A 274 7.17 0.68 -18.98
N ARG A 275 6.83 0.80 -17.71
CA ARG A 275 5.79 1.70 -17.21
C ARG A 275 6.46 2.81 -16.41
N ILE A 276 6.30 4.03 -16.89
CA ILE A 276 6.72 5.25 -16.21
C ILE A 276 5.48 5.91 -15.62
N GLY A 277 5.51 6.28 -14.35
CA GLY A 277 4.41 7.00 -13.74
C GLY A 277 4.83 7.88 -12.57
N TYR A 278 4.04 8.91 -12.31
CA TYR A 278 4.28 9.88 -11.24
C TYR A 278 3.00 10.12 -10.45
N MET A 279 3.15 10.54 -9.20
CA MET A 279 2.05 11.06 -8.38
C MET A 279 2.49 12.24 -7.52
N VAL A 280 1.55 13.05 -7.05
CA VAL A 280 1.84 14.29 -6.30
C VAL A 280 0.91 14.48 -5.10
N ASP A 281 1.47 14.91 -3.97
CA ASP A 281 0.67 15.38 -2.83
C ASP A 281 0.35 16.88 -2.96
N TRP A 282 -0.88 17.23 -3.32
CA TRP A 282 -1.34 18.63 -3.32
C TRP A 282 -1.40 19.29 -1.94
N ALA A 283 -1.49 18.53 -0.84
CA ALA A 283 -1.35 19.06 0.50
C ALA A 283 0.11 19.14 0.97
N GLN A 284 1.08 18.84 0.09
CA GLN A 284 2.50 19.18 0.24
C GLN A 284 3.14 18.68 1.55
N GLY A 285 2.74 17.49 2.01
CA GLY A 285 3.25 16.81 3.20
C GLY A 285 2.42 16.98 4.46
N ILE A 286 1.30 17.71 4.42
CA ILE A 286 0.45 17.90 5.60
C ILE A 286 -0.14 16.55 6.06
N THR A 287 0.06 16.21 7.33
CA THR A 287 -0.40 14.98 8.01
C THR A 287 -1.59 15.19 8.96
N VAL A 288 -2.11 16.42 9.06
CA VAL A 288 -3.25 16.75 9.92
C VAL A 288 -4.47 15.90 9.54
N GLY A 289 -5.16 15.36 10.55
CA GLY A 289 -6.33 14.48 10.35
C GLY A 289 -5.96 13.06 9.93
N GLU A 290 -4.87 12.50 10.48
CA GLU A 290 -4.35 11.14 10.18
C GLU A 290 -4.01 10.93 8.70
N ARG A 291 -3.77 12.03 8.00
CA ARG A 291 -3.50 12.05 6.58
C ARG A 291 -2.13 11.42 6.29
N SER A 292 -2.12 10.43 5.39
CA SER A 292 -0.91 9.83 4.83
C SER A 292 -0.62 10.43 3.45
N PRO A 293 0.39 11.31 3.31
CA PRO A 293 0.71 11.99 2.06
C PRO A 293 0.83 11.07 0.86
N TRP A 294 1.54 9.94 0.98
CA TRP A 294 1.78 9.05 -0.17
C TRP A 294 0.58 8.19 -0.55
N LEU A 295 -0.34 7.89 0.38
CA LEU A 295 -1.60 7.24 0.04
C LEU A 295 -2.53 8.19 -0.73
N LEU A 296 -2.64 9.45 -0.31
CA LEU A 296 -3.53 10.41 -0.99
C LEU A 296 -2.89 11.05 -2.23
N ALA A 297 -1.57 10.94 -2.40
CA ALA A 297 -0.92 11.24 -3.68
C ALA A 297 -1.41 10.30 -4.80
N ALA A 298 -1.79 9.05 -4.48
CA ALA A 298 -2.28 8.09 -5.46
C ALA A 298 -3.62 8.50 -6.13
N ASP A 299 -4.43 9.38 -5.51
CA ASP A 299 -5.59 10.02 -6.15
C ASP A 299 -5.18 11.05 -7.23
N ASN A 300 -3.88 11.39 -7.32
CA ASN A 300 -3.31 12.44 -8.15
C ASN A 300 -2.10 11.89 -8.92
N ALA A 301 -2.36 10.87 -9.73
CA ALA A 301 -1.37 10.06 -10.42
C ALA A 301 -1.45 10.20 -11.95
N CYS A 302 -0.34 10.01 -12.65
CA CYS A 302 -0.26 9.91 -14.10
C CYS A 302 0.72 8.80 -14.53
N PRO A 303 0.28 7.75 -15.26
CA PRO A 303 -1.11 7.38 -15.53
C PRO A 303 -1.95 7.30 -14.25
N GLU A 304 -3.22 7.72 -14.37
CA GLU A 304 -4.21 7.71 -13.30
C GLU A 304 -4.55 6.27 -12.88
N PHE A 305 -4.70 6.06 -11.57
CA PHE A 305 -5.09 4.75 -11.03
C PHE A 305 -6.61 4.57 -10.98
N ALA A 306 -7.32 5.60 -10.53
CA ALA A 306 -8.77 5.74 -10.55
C ALA A 306 -9.16 7.19 -10.21
N PRO A 307 -10.38 7.66 -10.56
CA PRO A 307 -10.81 9.03 -10.26
C PRO A 307 -10.91 9.35 -8.76
N ARG A 308 -10.99 8.31 -7.91
CA ARG A 308 -10.95 8.35 -6.45
C ARG A 308 -10.43 7.02 -5.90
N HIS A 309 -9.91 7.06 -4.68
CA HIS A 309 -9.38 5.89 -3.97
C HIS A 309 -8.20 5.23 -4.70
N GLY A 310 -7.34 6.06 -5.30
CA GLY A 310 -6.19 5.63 -6.09
C GLY A 310 -5.28 4.64 -5.34
N ALA A 311 -5.10 4.80 -4.03
CA ALA A 311 -4.33 3.88 -3.19
C ALA A 311 -4.89 2.45 -3.17
N THR A 312 -6.22 2.28 -3.18
CA THR A 312 -6.86 0.97 -3.31
C THR A 312 -6.68 0.44 -4.73
N SER A 313 -6.79 1.33 -5.73
CA SER A 313 -6.64 1.00 -7.15
C SER A 313 -5.19 0.76 -7.60
N GLN A 314 -4.20 1.07 -6.75
CA GLN A 314 -2.81 0.64 -6.94
C GLN A 314 -2.70 -0.89 -6.90
N MET A 315 -3.60 -1.61 -6.23
CA MET A 315 -3.44 -3.05 -5.97
C MET A 315 -3.18 -3.90 -7.22
N PHE A 316 -2.11 -4.71 -7.12
CA PHE A 316 -1.65 -5.64 -8.17
C PHE A 316 -1.26 -4.99 -9.51
N GLN A 317 -1.03 -3.68 -9.57
CA GLN A 317 -0.68 -3.00 -10.83
C GLN A 317 0.62 -3.51 -11.46
N THR A 318 1.59 -3.97 -10.67
CA THR A 318 2.84 -4.54 -11.18
C THR A 318 2.54 -5.78 -12.01
N ILE A 319 1.89 -6.81 -11.43
CA ILE A 319 1.54 -8.02 -12.18
C ILE A 319 0.58 -7.72 -13.35
N ARG A 320 -0.37 -6.78 -13.19
CA ARG A 320 -1.26 -6.35 -14.29
C ARG A 320 -0.52 -5.71 -15.46
N PHE A 321 0.54 -4.94 -15.20
CA PHE A 321 1.43 -4.42 -16.24
C PHE A 321 2.26 -5.55 -16.86
N VAL A 322 2.89 -6.39 -16.04
CA VAL A 322 3.73 -7.50 -16.55
C VAL A 322 2.90 -8.48 -17.39
N ASN A 323 1.65 -8.80 -17.03
CA ASN A 323 0.74 -9.61 -17.84
C ASN A 323 0.31 -8.99 -19.18
N LYS A 324 0.58 -7.69 -19.43
CA LYS A 324 0.43 -7.12 -20.79
C LYS A 324 1.60 -7.49 -21.70
N THR A 325 2.76 -7.82 -21.12
CA THR A 325 4.03 -8.07 -21.80
C THR A 325 4.42 -9.55 -21.80
N LEU A 326 4.19 -10.27 -20.69
CA LEU A 326 4.50 -11.68 -20.49
C LEU A 326 3.21 -12.42 -20.17
N LYS A 327 2.74 -13.28 -21.08
CA LYS A 327 1.60 -14.17 -20.81
C LYS A 327 2.06 -15.43 -20.12
N SER A 328 1.30 -15.88 -19.13
CA SER A 328 1.65 -17.09 -18.40
C SER A 328 1.43 -18.32 -19.30
N LYS A 329 2.11 -19.43 -18.99
CA LYS A 329 1.85 -20.69 -19.69
C LYS A 329 0.43 -21.18 -19.35
N GLY A 330 -0.39 -21.32 -20.40
CA GLY A 330 -1.81 -21.67 -20.29
C GLY A 330 -2.69 -20.48 -19.88
N ASP A 331 -2.39 -19.30 -20.43
CA ASP A 331 -3.35 -18.22 -20.70
C ASP A 331 -3.86 -18.34 -22.16
#